data_AF-A0A7C6SML2-F1
#
_entry.id   AF-A0A7C6SML2-F1
#
_cell.length_a   1.000
_cell.length_b   1.000
_cell.length_c   1.000
_cell.angle_alpha   90.00
_cell.angle_beta   90.00
_cell.angle_gamma   90.00
#
_symmetry.space_group_name_H-M   'P 1'
#
loop_
_entity.id
_entity.type
_entity.pdbx_description
1 polymer ?
#
loop_
_entity_poly.entity_id
_entity_poly.type
_entity_poly.pdbx_seq_one_letter_code
_entity_poly.pdbx_strand_id
1 'polypeptide(L)'
;MVKEQCVKNPEYIFFESPREKAFITGSEAVAEAVKRANVDMAIAYPITPQSESMHLIGDLYAKGYLKDYYRAENEFAVMAAIHGAALGGGRVFTATSGPGTLRAMEMFPV
;
A
#
# COMPACT_ATOMS: atom_id res chain seq x y z
N MET A 1 -14.44 -15.40 -0.95
CA MET A 1 -15.44 -14.30 -0.92
C MET A 1 -14.67 -13.00 -1.00
N VAL A 2 -14.89 -12.19 -2.03
CA VAL A 2 -14.31 -10.85 -2.12
C VAL A 2 -14.92 -10.03 -0.99
N LYS A 3 -14.12 -9.62 0.02
CA LYS A 3 -14.59 -8.74 1.08
C LYS A 3 -14.82 -7.36 0.45
N GLU A 4 -15.98 -6.77 0.70
CA GLU A 4 -16.26 -5.40 0.29
C GLU A 4 -15.28 -4.46 1.02
N GLN A 5 -14.62 -3.59 0.25
CA GLN A 5 -13.60 -2.70 0.80
C GLN A 5 -14.24 -1.66 1.72
N CYS A 6 -13.64 -1.42 2.88
CA CYS A 6 -14.01 -0.29 3.73
C CYS A 6 -13.52 1.02 3.10
N VAL A 7 -14.37 1.63 2.26
CA VAL A 7 -14.09 2.91 1.60
C VAL A 7 -14.50 4.06 2.51
N LYS A 8 -13.61 5.03 2.69
CA LYS A 8 -13.91 6.31 3.36
C LYS A 8 -14.30 7.37 2.35
N ASN A 9 -15.47 7.97 2.52
CA ASN A 9 -15.90 9.09 1.68
C ASN A 9 -15.00 10.32 1.90
N PRO A 10 -14.84 11.20 0.90
CA PRO A 10 -14.07 12.44 1.06
C PRO A 10 -14.57 13.29 2.24
N GLU A 11 -15.89 13.36 2.44
CA GLU A 11 -16.49 14.09 3.56
C GLU A 11 -16.02 13.56 4.93
N TYR A 12 -15.95 12.23 5.08
CA TYR A 12 -15.40 11.62 6.29
C TYR A 12 -13.95 12.06 6.51
N ILE A 13 -13.12 12.06 5.46
CA ILE A 13 -11.71 12.46 5.58
C ILE A 13 -11.60 13.93 5.98
N PHE A 14 -12.38 14.82 5.36
CA PHE A 14 -12.27 16.26 5.59
C PHE A 14 -12.87 16.70 6.93
N PHE A 15 -14.01 16.12 7.33
CA PHE A 15 -14.84 16.65 8.42
C PHE A 15 -14.95 15.73 9.64
N GLU A 16 -14.88 14.41 9.47
CA GLU A 16 -15.15 13.45 10.55
C GLU A 16 -13.91 12.67 11.03
N SER A 17 -12.84 12.65 10.24
CA SER A 17 -11.66 11.84 10.55
C SER A 17 -10.94 12.37 11.81
N PRO A 18 -10.56 11.48 12.75
CA PRO A 18 -9.83 11.91 13.95
C PRO A 18 -8.50 12.57 13.59
N ARG A 19 -8.29 13.78 14.11
CA ARG A 19 -7.05 14.57 13.98
C ARG A 19 -6.26 14.57 15.29
N GLU A 20 -6.01 13.38 15.81
CA GLU A 20 -5.26 13.19 17.04
C GLU A 20 -3.75 13.16 16.76
N LYS A 21 -2.96 13.78 17.65
CA LYS A 21 -1.51 13.67 17.60
C LYS A 21 -1.10 12.34 18.23
N ALA A 22 -0.41 11.50 17.47
CA ALA A 22 0.08 10.22 17.94
C ALA A 22 1.61 10.16 17.85
N PHE A 23 2.25 9.47 18.79
CA PHE A 23 3.67 9.12 18.73
C PHE A 23 3.80 7.74 18.11
N ILE A 24 4.06 7.69 16.81
CA ILE A 24 4.05 6.49 15.98
C ILE A 24 5.30 6.40 15.12
N THR A 25 5.65 5.20 14.66
CA THR A 25 6.74 4.97 13.72
C THR A 25 6.39 5.49 12.32
N GLY A 26 7.41 5.62 11.46
CA GLY A 26 7.17 5.96 10.05
C GLY A 26 6.33 4.90 9.34
N SER A 27 6.53 3.62 9.65
CA SER A 27 5.74 2.51 9.10
C SER A 27 4.27 2.58 9.51
N GLU A 28 4.00 2.91 10.77
CA GLU A 28 2.63 3.11 11.28
C GLU A 28 1.96 4.32 10.61
N ALA A 29 2.72 5.40 10.38
CA ALA A 29 2.22 6.56 9.64
C ALA A 29 1.86 6.22 8.18
N VAL A 30 2.67 5.40 7.50
CA VAL A 30 2.36 4.89 6.15
C VAL A 30 1.09 4.05 6.18
N ALA A 31 0.92 3.15 7.15
CA ALA A 31 -0.28 2.33 7.26
C ALA A 31 -1.55 3.18 7.45
N GLU A 32 -1.52 4.18 8.33
CA GLU A 32 -2.66 5.08 8.52
C GLU A 32 -2.94 5.93 7.27
N ALA A 33 -1.90 6.34 6.53
CA ALA A 33 -2.07 7.03 5.26
C ALA A 33 -2.73 6.14 4.19
N VAL A 34 -2.26 4.90 4.02
CA VAL A 34 -2.83 3.91 3.07
C VAL A 34 -4.29 3.62 3.39
N LYS A 35 -4.61 3.46 4.68
CA LYS A 35 -5.99 3.25 5.17
C LYS A 35 -6.91 4.42 4.83
N ARG A 36 -6.45 5.67 4.94
CA ARG A 36 -7.22 6.88 4.60
C ARG A 36 -7.31 7.11 3.10
N ALA A 37 -6.30 6.68 2.35
CA ALA A 37 -6.21 6.90 0.91
C ALA A 37 -7.10 5.97 0.08
N ASN A 38 -7.86 5.04 0.68
CA ASN A 38 -8.67 4.04 -0.03
C ASN A 38 -7.85 3.31 -1.11
N VAL A 39 -6.65 2.83 -0.75
CA VAL A 39 -5.83 2.02 -1.67
C VAL A 39 -6.58 0.72 -1.98
N ASP A 40 -6.74 0.40 -3.26
CA ASP A 40 -7.42 -0.81 -3.72
C ASP A 40 -6.54 -2.05 -3.53
N MET A 41 -5.28 -1.96 -3.95
CA MET A 41 -4.36 -3.10 -3.97
C MET A 41 -2.96 -2.68 -3.51
N ALA A 42 -2.31 -3.55 -2.75
CA ALA A 42 -0.90 -3.40 -2.44
C ALA A 42 -0.10 -4.68 -2.73
N ILE A 43 1.09 -4.51 -3.29
CA ILE A 43 1.94 -5.64 -3.71
C ILE A 43 3.30 -5.47 -3.04
N ALA A 44 3.77 -6.53 -2.39
CA ALA A 44 4.94 -6.50 -1.52
C ALA A 44 6.07 -7.42 -1.97
N TYR A 45 7.30 -7.03 -1.67
CA TYR A 45 8.46 -7.90 -1.59
C TYR A 45 9.29 -7.50 -0.36
N PRO A 46 9.67 -8.44 0.52
CA PRO A 46 10.29 -8.09 1.79
C PRO A 46 11.74 -7.62 1.60
N ILE A 47 12.02 -6.39 2.02
CA ILE A 47 13.38 -5.86 2.15
C ILE A 47 13.44 -4.85 3.32
N THR A 48 14.33 -5.08 4.28
CA THR A 48 14.49 -4.22 5.46
C THR A 48 15.16 -2.89 5.05
N PRO A 49 14.72 -1.72 5.55
CA PRO A 49 13.76 -1.47 6.64
C PRO A 49 12.28 -1.42 6.26
N GLN A 50 11.96 -1.43 4.97
CA GLN A 50 10.61 -1.16 4.48
C GLN A 50 9.61 -2.30 4.78
N SER A 51 10.08 -3.52 5.05
CA SER A 51 9.26 -4.70 5.37
C SER A 51 8.17 -4.46 6.43
N GLU A 52 8.45 -3.65 7.45
CA GLU A 52 7.49 -3.34 8.52
C GLU A 52 6.23 -2.63 7.96
N SER A 53 6.42 -1.67 7.05
CA SER A 53 5.31 -0.94 6.43
C SER A 53 4.37 -1.87 5.66
N MET A 54 4.91 -2.82 4.87
CA MET A 54 4.07 -3.77 4.12
C MET A 54 3.40 -4.79 5.02
N HIS A 55 4.04 -5.18 6.13
CA HIS A 55 3.41 -6.05 7.12
C HIS A 55 2.13 -5.40 7.67
N LEU A 56 2.21 -4.12 8.08
CA LEU A 56 1.04 -3.36 8.56
C LEU A 56 -0.04 -3.20 7.49
N ILE A 57 0.33 -3.10 6.21
CA ILE A 57 -0.65 -3.07 5.11
C ILE A 57 -1.32 -4.43 4.92
N GLY A 58 -0.60 -5.53 5.12
CA GLY A 58 -1.20 -6.87 5.19
C GLY A 58 -2.27 -6.97 6.27
N ASP A 59 -2.04 -6.35 7.44
CA ASP A 59 -3.06 -6.28 8.50
C ASP A 59 -4.28 -5.44 8.09
N LEU A 60 -4.07 -4.36 7.35
CA LEU A 60 -5.17 -3.55 6.79
C LEU A 60 -6.01 -4.34 5.78
N TYR A 61 -5.37 -5.15 4.94
CA TYR A 61 -6.06 -6.06 4.04
C TYR A 61 -6.89 -7.09 4.83
N ALA A 62 -6.33 -7.71 5.87
CA ALA A 62 -7.06 -8.66 6.72
C ALA A 62 -8.32 -8.03 7.36
N LYS A 63 -8.22 -6.73 7.70
CA LYS A 63 -9.31 -5.89 8.23
C LYS A 63 -10.28 -5.36 7.16
N GLY A 64 -10.02 -5.59 5.87
CA GLY A 64 -10.89 -5.21 4.75
C GLY A 64 -10.72 -3.78 4.23
N TYR A 65 -9.61 -3.11 4.53
CA TYR A 65 -9.35 -1.75 4.01
C TYR A 65 -8.79 -1.73 2.58
N LEU A 66 -8.23 -2.86 2.13
CA LEU A 66 -7.78 -3.07 0.75
C LEU A 66 -8.62 -4.19 0.12
N LYS A 67 -8.84 -4.13 -1.19
CA LYS A 67 -9.49 -5.20 -1.96
C LYS A 67 -8.56 -6.40 -2.12
N ASP A 68 -7.27 -6.15 -2.31
CA ASP A 68 -6.29 -7.21 -2.52
C ASP A 68 -4.90 -6.85 -1.96
N TYR A 69 -4.16 -7.89 -1.58
CA TYR A 69 -2.79 -7.81 -1.11
C TYR A 69 -2.07 -9.12 -1.39
N TYR A 70 -0.93 -9.06 -2.06
CA TYR A 70 -0.10 -10.24 -2.27
C TYR A 70 1.39 -9.92 -2.33
N ARG A 71 2.20 -10.98 -2.34
CA ARG A 71 3.65 -10.91 -2.42
C ARG A 71 4.12 -11.36 -3.79
N ALA A 72 4.89 -10.52 -4.48
CA ALA A 72 5.56 -10.93 -5.71
C ALA A 72 6.94 -11.52 -5.41
N GLU A 73 7.61 -12.06 -6.43
CA GLU A 73 8.89 -12.76 -6.31
C GLU A 73 10.12 -11.83 -6.20
N ASN A 74 10.02 -10.58 -6.66
CA ASN A 74 11.09 -9.58 -6.59
C ASN A 74 10.56 -8.17 -6.94
N GLU A 75 11.37 -7.13 -6.73
CA GLU A 75 11.00 -5.73 -6.91
C GLU A 75 10.59 -5.37 -8.35
N PHE A 76 11.20 -6.00 -9.36
CA PHE A 76 10.78 -5.84 -10.75
C PHE A 76 9.35 -6.36 -10.96
N ALA A 77 9.05 -7.56 -10.47
CA ALA A 77 7.72 -8.16 -10.54
C ALA A 77 6.68 -7.36 -9.74
N VAL A 78 7.07 -6.81 -8.58
CA VAL A 78 6.20 -5.92 -7.81
C VAL A 78 5.84 -4.70 -8.65
N MET A 79 6.81 -4.01 -9.26
CA MET A 79 6.51 -2.78 -10.03
C MET A 79 5.73 -3.08 -11.30
N ALA A 80 6.04 -4.18 -11.98
CA ALA A 80 5.29 -4.59 -13.17
C ALA A 80 3.82 -4.84 -12.87
N ALA A 81 3.53 -5.52 -11.77
CA ALA A 81 2.15 -5.78 -11.37
C ALA A 81 1.43 -4.52 -10.85
N ILE A 82 2.11 -3.67 -10.09
CA ILE A 82 1.57 -2.38 -9.61
C ILE A 82 1.21 -1.48 -10.80
N HIS A 83 2.08 -1.42 -11.81
CA HIS A 83 1.83 -0.66 -13.03
C HIS A 83 0.60 -1.20 -13.78
N GLY A 84 0.50 -2.51 -13.98
CA GLY A 84 -0.68 -3.12 -14.60
C GLY A 84 -1.99 -2.86 -13.83
N ALA A 85 -1.96 -2.96 -12.50
CA ALA A 85 -3.11 -2.67 -11.64
C ALA A 85 -3.51 -1.18 -11.68
N ALA A 86 -2.53 -0.26 -11.77
CA ALA A 86 -2.78 1.17 -11.95
C ALA A 86 -3.45 1.46 -13.30
N LEU A 87 -2.95 0.86 -14.39
CA LEU A 87 -3.57 0.99 -15.72
C LEU A 87 -4.99 0.44 -15.77
N GLY A 88 -5.29 -0.57 -14.95
CA GLY A 88 -6.65 -1.08 -14.73
C GLY A 88 -7.57 -0.14 -13.95
N GLY A 89 -7.08 1.02 -13.52
CA GLY A 89 -7.82 2.04 -12.77
C GLY A 89 -7.78 1.89 -11.24
N GLY A 90 -6.99 0.94 -10.73
CA GLY A 90 -6.83 0.74 -9.29
C GLY A 90 -5.90 1.77 -8.65
N ARG A 91 -6.26 2.26 -7.47
CA ARG A 91 -5.32 2.98 -6.61
C ARG A 91 -4.40 1.97 -5.94
N VAL A 92 -3.13 2.00 -6.32
CA VAL A 92 -2.14 0.99 -5.92
C VAL A 92 -1.11 1.54 -4.93
N PHE A 93 -0.56 0.66 -4.10
CA PHE A 93 0.55 0.98 -3.22
C PHE A 93 1.61 -0.12 -3.20
N THR A 94 2.86 0.29 -3.12
CA THR A 94 3.98 -0.60 -2.87
C THR A 94 5.10 0.19 -2.21
N ALA A 95 6.09 -0.50 -1.68
CA ALA A 95 7.31 0.13 -1.25
C ALA A 95 8.49 -0.86 -1.38
N THR A 96 9.70 -0.31 -1.42
CA THR A 96 10.97 -1.04 -1.51
C THR A 96 12.06 -0.23 -0.81
N SER A 97 13.29 -0.74 -0.73
CA SER A 97 14.41 0.00 -0.13
C SER A 97 15.77 -0.35 -0.74
N GLY A 98 16.68 0.62 -0.73
CA GLY A 98 18.09 0.44 -1.10
C GLY A 98 18.27 -0.18 -2.48
N PRO A 99 18.96 -1.35 -2.59
CA PRO A 99 19.20 -2.00 -3.88
C PRO A 99 17.91 -2.46 -4.59
N GLY A 100 16.82 -2.68 -3.83
CA GLY A 100 15.52 -3.04 -4.41
C GLY A 100 14.97 -1.96 -5.33
N THR A 101 15.24 -0.68 -5.05
CA THR A 101 14.87 0.43 -5.93
C THR A 101 15.57 0.33 -7.28
N LEU A 102 16.88 0.04 -7.29
CA LEU A 102 17.62 -0.13 -8.55
C LEU A 102 17.15 -1.37 -9.33
N ARG A 103 16.77 -2.44 -8.62
CA ARG A 103 16.22 -3.66 -9.22
C ARG A 103 14.87 -3.42 -9.90
N ALA A 104 14.12 -2.41 -9.48
CA ALA A 104 12.86 -1.99 -10.08
C ALA A 104 13.02 -0.94 -11.20
N MET A 105 14.23 -0.46 -11.49
CA MET A 105 14.46 0.77 -12.26
C MET A 105 13.83 0.77 -13.66
N GLU A 106 13.82 -0.37 -14.34
CA GLU A 106 13.23 -0.53 -15.67
C GLU A 106 11.71 -0.22 -15.68
N MET A 107 11.03 -0.34 -14.54
CA MET A 107 9.59 -0.13 -14.41
C MET A 107 9.18 1.27 -13.89
N PHE A 108 10.10 2.15 -13.48
CA PHE A 108 9.73 3.52 -13.05
C PHE A 108 9.30 4.49 -14.16
N PRO A 109 9.80 4.40 -15.42
CA PRO A 109 9.44 5.34 -16.48
C PRO A 109 8.29 4.86 -17.38
N VAL A 110 7.60 3.77 -17.02
CA VAL A 110 6.45 3.23 -17.78
C VAL A 110 5.11 3.71 -17.26
#